data_AF-A0A7C3Q249-F1
#
_entry.id   AF-A0A7C3Q249-F1
#
_cell.length_a   1.000
_cell.length_b   1.000
_cell.length_c   1.000
_cell.angle_alpha   90.00
_cell.angle_beta   90.00
_cell.angle_gamma   90.00
#
_symmetry.space_group_name_H-M   'P 1'
#
loop_
_entity.id
_entity.type
_entity.pdbx_description
1 polymer ?
#
loop_
_entity_poly.entity_id
_entity_poly.type
_entity_poly.pdbx_seq_one_letter_code
_entity_poly.pdbx_strand_id
1 'polypeptide(L)' 'MSKLLSPHGGKLIDRQLESHEKKYWEGKLHSMHKIALNQREISDLELIANGAFSPLEGFMTRRDYES' A
#
# COMPACT_ATOMS: atom_id res chain seq x y z
N MET A 1 -4.22 -29.50 11.41
CA MET A 1 -4.32 -28.17 10.79
C MET A 1 -3.46 -27.22 11.63
N SER A 2 -2.32 -26.74 11.11
CA SER A 2 -1.52 -25.74 11.82
C SER A 2 -2.27 -24.40 11.81
N LYS A 3 -2.22 -23.69 12.94
CA LYS A 3 -2.82 -22.35 13.08
C LYS A 3 -2.02 -21.38 12.20
N LEU A 4 -2.71 -20.65 11.31
CA LEU A 4 -2.08 -19.57 10.55
C LEU A 4 -1.57 -18.49 11.51
N LEU A 5 -0.37 -17.97 11.25
CA LEU A 5 0.18 -16.86 12.02
C LEU A 5 -0.63 -15.59 11.75
N SER A 6 -0.79 -14.77 12.78
CA SER A 6 -1.38 -13.44 12.63
C SER A 6 -0.44 -12.53 11.84
N PRO A 7 -0.97 -11.60 11.01
CA PRO A 7 -0.17 -10.55 10.41
C PRO A 7 0.61 -9.75 11.45
N HIS A 8 1.76 -9.22 11.05
CA HIS A 8 2.51 -8.28 11.88
C HIS A 8 1.65 -7.04 12.18
N GLY A 9 1.65 -6.56 13.42
CA GLY A 9 0.72 -5.52 13.89
C GLY A 9 -0.73 -5.98 14.12
N GLY A 10 -1.03 -7.28 13.96
CA GLY A 10 -2.33 -7.86 14.28
C GLY A 10 -3.40 -7.73 13.20
N LYS A 11 -3.14 -6.98 12.12
CA LYS A 11 -4.06 -6.79 10.99
C LYS A 11 -3.28 -6.79 9.68
N LEU A 12 -3.80 -7.49 8.66
CA LEU A 12 -3.30 -7.38 7.30
C LEU A 12 -3.83 -6.09 6.68
N ILE A 13 -2.92 -5.26 6.17
CA ILE A 13 -3.28 -4.02 5.48
C ILE A 13 -3.44 -4.31 3.99
N ASP A 14 -4.66 -4.21 3.46
CA ASP A 14 -4.93 -4.29 2.02
C ASP A 14 -5.35 -2.90 1.52
N ARG A 15 -4.63 -2.40 0.52
CA ARG A 15 -4.82 -1.05 -0.04
C ARG A 15 -5.21 -1.10 -1.52
N GLN A 16 -5.55 -2.28 -2.04
CA GLN A 16 -6.06 -2.41 -3.39
C GLN A 16 -7.47 -1.82 -3.45
N LEU A 17 -7.76 -1.10 -4.54
CA LEU A 17 -9.08 -0.53 -4.74
C LEU A 17 -10.10 -1.62 -5.00
N GLU A 18 -11.23 -1.52 -4.32
CA GLU A 18 -12.37 -2.36 -4.64
C GLU A 18 -12.96 -1.97 -5.99
N SER A 19 -13.67 -2.93 -6.61
CA SER A 19 -14.22 -2.79 -7.96
C SER A 19 -15.11 -1.54 -8.13
N HIS A 20 -15.81 -1.15 -7.07
CA HIS A 20 -16.71 0.00 -7.06
C HIS A 20 -15.97 1.35 -6.92
N GLU A 21 -14.78 1.36 -6.32
CA GLU A 21 -13.96 2.56 -6.12
C GLU A 21 -13.13 2.91 -7.35
N LYS A 22 -12.79 1.90 -8.17
CA LYS A 22 -11.94 2.07 -9.36
C LYS A 22 -12.42 3.19 -10.29
N LYS A 23 -13.72 3.22 -10.64
CA LYS A 23 -14.30 4.25 -11.52
C LYS A 23 -14.16 5.66 -10.94
N TYR A 24 -14.31 5.80 -9.62
CA TYR A 24 -14.17 7.09 -8.95
C TYR A 24 -12.74 7.60 -9.07
N TRP A 25 -11.75 6.74 -8.80
CA TRP A 25 -10.34 7.12 -8.87
C TRP A 25 -9.86 7.35 -10.30
N GLU A 26 -10.29 6.53 -11.26
CA GLU A 26 -10.01 6.73 -12.70
C GLU A 26 -10.44 8.13 -13.18
N GLY A 27 -11.62 8.59 -12.78
CA GLY A 27 -12.10 9.94 -13.10
C GLY A 27 -11.25 11.07 -12.51
N LYS A 28 -10.51 10.81 -11.41
CA LYS A 28 -9.64 11.78 -10.75
C LYS A 28 -8.21 11.79 -11.30
N LEU A 29 -7.74 10.69 -11.89
CA LEU A 29 -6.35 10.52 -12.34
C LEU A 29 -5.86 11.66 -13.26
N HIS A 30 -6.73 12.20 -14.11
CA HIS A 30 -6.38 13.28 -15.03
C HIS A 30 -5.98 14.59 -14.34
N SER A 31 -6.48 14.83 -13.12
CA SER A 31 -6.22 16.05 -12.35
C SER A 31 -5.05 15.91 -11.37
N MET A 32 -4.51 14.71 -11.21
CA MET A 32 -3.50 14.42 -10.20
C MET A 32 -2.08 14.66 -10.74
N HIS A 33 -1.21 15.11 -9.85
CA HIS A 33 0.22 15.13 -10.12
C HIS A 33 0.74 13.70 -10.25
N LYS A 34 1.57 13.45 -11.27
CA LYS A 34 2.14 12.14 -11.55
C LYS A 34 3.58 12.11 -11.07
N ILE A 35 3.92 11.07 -10.30
CA ILE A 35 5.28 10.79 -9.84
C ILE A 35 5.74 9.53 -10.58
N ALA A 36 6.86 9.63 -11.30
CA ALA A 36 7.46 8.47 -11.95
C ALA A 36 8.22 7.65 -10.91
N LEU A 37 7.95 6.34 -10.86
CA LEU A 37 8.59 5.42 -9.95
C LEU A 37 9.65 4.59 -10.68
N ASN A 38 10.78 4.36 -10.02
CA ASN A 38 11.78 3.38 -10.45
C ASN A 38 11.37 1.95 -10.05
N GLN A 39 12.14 0.95 -10.48
CA GLN A 39 11.80 -0.45 -10.23
C GLN A 39 11.70 -0.81 -8.74
N ARG A 40 12.57 -0.25 -7.88
CA ARG A 40 12.53 -0.51 -6.44
C ARG A 40 11.28 0.11 -5.82
N GLU A 41 10.95 1.34 -6.19
CA GLU A 41 9.76 2.03 -5.68
C GLU A 41 8.46 1.35 -6.12
N ILE A 42 8.43 0.74 -7.31
CA ILE A 42 7.30 -0.09 -7.75
C ILE A 42 7.17 -1.33 -6.85
N SER A 43 8.27 -2.03 -6.58
CA SER A 43 8.23 -3.18 -5.67
C SER A 43 7.76 -2.79 -4.26
N ASP A 44 8.25 -1.66 -3.72
CA ASP A 44 7.81 -1.17 -2.42
C ASP A 44 6.32 -0.81 -2.43
N LEU A 45 5.84 -0.16 -3.50
CA LEU A 45 4.41 0.16 -3.66
C LEU A 45 3.55 -1.11 -3.68
N GLU A 46 3.98 -2.17 -4.38
CA GLU A 46 3.26 -3.45 -4.44
C GLU A 46 3.22 -4.15 -3.06
N LEU A 47 4.34 -4.17 -2.34
CA LEU A 47 4.43 -4.78 -1.00
C LEU A 47 3.62 -4.02 0.06
N ILE A 48 3.49 -2.70 -0.07
CA ILE A 48 2.55 -1.90 0.72
C ILE A 48 1.11 -2.22 0.31
N ALA A 49 0.82 -2.28 -1.00
CA ALA A 49 -0.54 -2.44 -1.50
C ALA A 49 -1.18 -3.76 -1.09
N ASN A 50 -0.42 -4.85 -1.11
CA ASN A 50 -0.90 -6.20 -0.80
C ASN A 50 -0.76 -6.62 0.67
N GLY A 51 -0.16 -5.75 1.51
CA GLY A 51 -0.03 -5.99 2.95
C GLY A 51 1.19 -6.79 3.38
N ALA A 52 2.12 -7.13 2.48
CA ALA A 52 3.39 -7.75 2.83
C ALA A 52 4.20 -6.90 3.83
N PHE A 53 4.02 -5.58 3.81
CA PHE A 53 4.63 -4.63 4.75
C PHE A 53 3.73 -4.22 5.92
N SER A 54 2.66 -4.95 6.21
CA SER A 54 1.84 -4.69 7.41
C SER A 54 2.75 -4.59 8.65
N PRO A 55 2.61 -3.56 9.51
CA PRO A 55 1.47 -2.65 9.63
C PRO A 55 1.57 -1.35 8.80
N LEU A 56 2.51 -1.22 7.87
CA LEU A 56 2.60 0.00 7.06
C LEU A 56 1.35 0.19 6.20
N GLU A 57 0.84 1.43 6.18
CA GLU A 57 -0.31 1.84 5.37
C GLU A 57 0.08 2.74 4.18
N GLY A 58 1.37 3.04 4.04
CA GLY A 58 1.95 3.92 3.03
C GLY A 58 3.47 4.04 3.17
N PHE A 59 4.08 4.86 2.31
CA PHE A 59 5.50 5.22 2.45
C PHE A 59 5.73 5.97 3.77
N MET A 60 6.84 5.67 4.43
CA MET A 60 7.23 6.30 5.70
C MET A 60 7.45 7.80 5.52
N THR A 61 6.97 8.58 6.47
CA THR A 61 7.47 9.95 6.64
C THR A 61 8.86 9.90 7.26
N ARG A 62 9.57 11.04 7.26
CA ARG A 62 10.87 11.14 7.93
C ARG A 62 10.81 10.71 9.39
N ARG A 63 9.74 11.07 10.12
CA ARG A 63 9.59 10.71 11.53
C ARG A 63 9.48 9.19 11.72
N ASP A 64 8.73 8.52 10.85
CA ASP A 64 8.56 7.06 10.92
C ASP A 64 9.86 6.34 10.56
N TYR A 65 10.67 6.93 9.69
CA TYR A 65 11.96 6.38 9.29
C TYR A 65 13.04 6.54 10.36
N GLU A 66 13.00 7.60 11.15
CA GLU A 66 14.01 7.94 12.18
C GLU A 66 13.65 7.40 13.59
N SER A 67 12.58 6.61 13.73
CA SER A 67 12.09 6.09 15.03
C SER A 67 12.80 4.84 15.52
#